data_AF-A0A257NS07-F1
#
_entry.id   AF-A0A257NS07-F1
#
_cell.length_a   1.000
_cell.length_b   1.000
_cell.length_c   1.000
_cell.angle_alpha   90.00
_cell.angle_beta   90.00
_cell.angle_gamma   90.00
#
_symmetry.space_group_name_H-M   'P 1'
#
loop_
_entity.id
_entity.type
_entity.pdbx_description
1 polymer ?
#
loop_
_entity_poly.entity_id
_entity_poly.type
_entity_poly.pdbx_seq_one_letter_code
_entity_poly.pdbx_strand_id
1 'polypeptide(L)'
;YQMALALPKVSFLAMDARHCAGAEMQEIMAYAASVGSRAAQTEGAKGFVGNATDWTAHYFGAVRGYGTMPHALIGYAGSTLRAAEMFAQTFPQDDLTVLVDYFGREVTDALEVCQNFSAMAQSGRLAVRLDTHGGRFLEGLDPQASYAVLERHAPGALRRYRSQAELHYLIGTGVSSAAIWRMREALDYAGFPKVKIVVSSGFGVEKCSVMADANTPIDVVGTGSFIPELWSETYATADIVAYDGTPMVKVGREFLLRTARRDLGR
;
A
#
# COMPACT_ATOMS: atom_id res chain seq x y z
N TYR A 1 9.16 5.17 -5.88
CA TYR A 1 8.77 6.16 -6.90
C TYR A 1 7.57 5.69 -7.71
N GLN A 2 7.71 4.70 -8.61
CA GLN A 2 6.62 4.28 -9.53
C GLN A 2 5.30 3.93 -8.82
N MET A 3 5.36 3.16 -7.71
CA MET A 3 4.16 2.82 -6.93
C MET A 3 3.43 4.07 -6.39
N ALA A 4 4.19 5.03 -5.85
CA ALA A 4 3.63 6.27 -5.30
C ALA A 4 3.02 7.15 -6.39
N LEU A 5 3.62 7.19 -7.58
CA LEU A 5 3.07 7.91 -8.72
C LEU A 5 1.83 7.25 -9.32
N ALA A 6 1.76 5.91 -9.31
CA ALA A 6 0.58 5.19 -9.76
C ALA A 6 -0.65 5.54 -8.90
N LEU A 7 -0.44 5.73 -7.58
CA LEU A 7 -1.49 6.07 -6.63
C LEU A 7 -1.18 7.39 -5.90
N PRO A 8 -1.24 8.55 -6.58
CA PRO A 8 -0.70 9.81 -6.05
C PRO A 8 -1.45 10.32 -4.82
N LYS A 9 -2.72 9.93 -4.65
CA LYS A 9 -3.55 10.33 -3.50
C LYS A 9 -3.47 9.38 -2.31
N VAL A 10 -2.76 8.26 -2.44
CA VAL A 10 -2.66 7.20 -1.44
C VAL A 10 -1.37 7.35 -0.66
N SER A 11 -1.44 7.19 0.66
CA SER A 11 -0.25 7.17 1.50
C SER A 11 0.37 5.77 1.51
N PHE A 12 1.68 5.67 1.54
CA PHE A 12 2.37 4.38 1.64
C PHE A 12 3.08 4.22 2.99
N LEU A 13 3.07 3.01 3.53
CA LEU A 13 3.88 2.59 4.66
C LEU A 13 4.88 1.54 4.19
N ALA A 14 6.17 1.78 4.44
CA ALA A 14 7.25 0.86 4.13
C ALA A 14 7.25 -0.29 5.15
N MET A 15 6.83 -1.48 4.70
CA MET A 15 6.75 -2.70 5.50
C MET A 15 7.83 -3.70 5.07
N ASP A 16 8.98 -3.20 4.62
CA ASP A 16 10.15 -3.94 4.16
C ASP A 16 10.84 -4.76 5.25
N ALA A 17 10.71 -4.37 6.52
CA ALA A 17 11.40 -5.01 7.65
C ALA A 17 11.21 -6.53 7.70
N ARG A 18 9.99 -7.04 7.43
CA ARG A 18 9.68 -8.49 7.41
C ARG A 18 10.32 -9.26 6.25
N HIS A 19 10.85 -8.55 5.25
CA HIS A 19 11.48 -9.11 4.05
C HIS A 19 13.00 -8.92 4.05
N CYS A 20 13.53 -8.15 5.00
CA CYS A 20 14.96 -7.89 5.11
C CYS A 20 15.66 -8.99 5.90
N ALA A 21 16.88 -9.36 5.47
CA ALA A 21 17.70 -10.36 6.16
C ALA A 21 18.39 -9.83 7.43
N GLY A 22 18.30 -8.52 7.70
CA GLY A 22 18.95 -7.86 8.84
C GLY A 22 18.73 -6.35 8.82
N ALA A 23 19.21 -5.67 9.86
CA ALA A 23 19.06 -4.23 10.04
C ALA A 23 19.76 -3.43 8.92
N GLU A 24 20.91 -3.91 8.44
CA GLU A 24 21.67 -3.26 7.38
C GLU A 24 20.91 -3.26 6.05
N MET A 25 20.26 -4.38 5.71
CA MET A 25 19.41 -4.44 4.53
C MET A 25 18.20 -3.51 4.68
N GLN A 26 17.58 -3.52 5.87
CA GLN A 26 16.43 -2.65 6.16
C GLN A 26 16.81 -1.16 6.03
N GLU A 27 17.98 -0.76 6.51
CA GLU A 27 18.50 0.61 6.40
C GLU A 27 18.53 1.06 4.95
N ILE A 28 19.13 0.25 4.07
CA ILE A 28 19.29 0.55 2.65
C ILE A 28 17.93 0.56 1.95
N MET A 29 17.05 -0.40 2.26
CA MET A 29 15.73 -0.50 1.63
C MET A 29 14.82 0.67 2.02
N ALA A 30 14.77 1.02 3.31
CA ALA A 30 14.00 2.16 3.79
C ALA A 30 14.56 3.48 3.23
N TYR A 31 15.88 3.65 3.19
CA TYR A 31 16.51 4.81 2.56
C TYR A 31 16.11 4.92 1.08
N ALA A 32 16.22 3.84 0.31
CA ALA A 32 15.85 3.82 -1.11
C ALA A 32 14.36 4.14 -1.33
N ALA A 33 13.47 3.56 -0.52
CA ALA A 33 12.05 3.86 -0.53
C ALA A 33 11.80 5.35 -0.24
N SER A 34 12.53 5.94 0.70
CA SER A 34 12.42 7.37 1.03
C SER A 34 12.89 8.29 -0.10
N VAL A 35 13.98 7.95 -0.79
CA VAL A 35 14.48 8.71 -1.97
C VAL A 35 13.43 8.67 -3.07
N GLY A 36 12.95 7.47 -3.41
CA GLY A 36 11.91 7.31 -4.42
C GLY A 36 10.57 7.94 -4.02
N SER A 37 10.28 8.04 -2.73
CA SER A 37 9.10 8.74 -2.19
C SER A 37 9.22 10.25 -2.41
N ARG A 38 10.34 10.85 -2.01
CA ARG A 38 10.60 12.29 -2.18
C ARG A 38 10.53 12.70 -3.65
N ALA A 39 11.11 11.92 -4.55
CA ALA A 39 10.98 12.17 -5.98
C ALA A 39 9.50 12.18 -6.44
N ALA A 40 8.69 11.22 -6.02
CA ALA A 40 7.27 11.18 -6.37
C ALA A 40 6.48 12.35 -5.75
N GLN A 41 6.88 12.80 -4.55
CA GLN A 41 6.28 13.96 -3.88
C GLN A 41 6.51 15.27 -4.65
N THR A 42 7.66 15.43 -5.32
CA THR A 42 7.90 16.59 -6.20
C THR A 42 6.95 16.63 -7.40
N GLU A 43 6.33 15.50 -7.74
CA GLU A 43 5.35 15.35 -8.81
C GLU A 43 3.90 15.27 -8.28
N GLY A 44 3.69 15.57 -7.00
CA GLY A 44 2.37 15.70 -6.39
C GLY A 44 1.80 14.43 -5.77
N ALA A 45 2.56 13.34 -5.67
CA ALA A 45 2.15 12.17 -4.90
C ALA A 45 2.32 12.38 -3.38
N LYS A 46 1.50 11.71 -2.56
CA LYS A 46 1.75 11.65 -1.10
C LYS A 46 3.01 10.87 -0.77
N GLY A 47 3.26 9.77 -1.48
CA GLY A 47 4.42 8.91 -1.28
C GLY A 47 4.37 8.07 0.01
N PHE A 48 5.54 7.54 0.38
CA PHE A 48 5.75 6.88 1.66
C PHE A 48 5.84 7.92 2.77
N VAL A 49 4.97 7.77 3.77
CA VAL A 49 4.82 8.69 4.92
C VAL A 49 5.32 8.08 6.23
N GLY A 50 5.79 6.84 6.18
CA GLY A 50 6.23 6.09 7.35
C GLY A 50 6.63 4.67 6.99
N ASN A 51 7.00 3.91 8.01
CA ASN A 51 7.41 2.51 7.92
C ASN A 51 6.90 1.70 9.12
N ALA A 52 7.27 0.42 9.20
CA ALA A 52 6.84 -0.48 10.28
C ALA A 52 7.70 -0.44 11.56
N THR A 53 8.82 0.31 11.61
CA THR A 53 9.79 0.20 12.70
C THR A 53 10.38 1.55 13.09
N ASP A 54 10.64 1.76 14.39
CA ASP A 54 11.31 2.98 14.88
C ASP A 54 12.69 3.20 14.26
N TRP A 55 13.44 2.12 14.05
CA TRP A 55 14.82 2.14 13.53
C TRP A 55 14.97 3.00 12.26
N THR A 56 14.14 2.77 11.23
CA THR A 56 14.19 3.52 9.97
C THR A 56 13.10 4.58 9.81
N ALA A 57 12.34 4.92 10.87
CA ALA A 57 11.23 5.87 10.79
C ALA A 57 11.69 7.27 10.35
N HIS A 58 12.90 7.65 10.75
CA HIS A 58 13.51 8.94 10.47
C HIS A 58 13.64 9.24 8.97
N TYR A 59 13.81 8.22 8.11
CA TYR A 59 13.88 8.43 6.65
C TYR A 59 12.60 9.01 6.05
N PHE A 60 11.47 8.82 6.72
CA PHE A 60 10.14 9.26 6.28
C PHE A 60 9.64 10.48 7.05
N GLY A 61 10.49 11.09 7.89
CA GLY A 61 10.11 12.21 8.76
C GLY A 61 9.22 11.81 9.94
N ALA A 62 9.13 10.52 10.25
CA ALA A 62 8.39 10.00 11.39
C ALA A 62 9.31 9.78 12.60
N VAL A 63 8.79 10.02 13.81
CA VAL A 63 9.53 9.83 15.07
C VAL A 63 9.56 8.36 15.48
N ARG A 64 8.50 7.62 15.16
CA ARG A 64 8.32 6.19 15.45
C ARG A 64 7.73 5.47 14.25
N GLY A 65 7.88 4.16 14.21
CA GLY A 65 7.23 3.31 13.24
C GLY A 65 5.71 3.32 13.42
N TYR A 66 5.01 3.01 12.34
CA TYR A 66 3.58 2.79 12.32
C TYR A 66 3.28 1.30 12.44
N GLY A 67 2.34 0.96 13.33
CA GLY A 67 1.86 -0.40 13.53
C GLY A 67 0.35 -0.44 13.55
N THR A 68 -0.21 -1.59 13.18
CA THR A 68 -1.61 -1.93 13.42
C THR A 68 -1.65 -3.16 14.33
N MET A 69 -2.84 -3.62 14.71
CA MET A 69 -2.95 -4.93 15.36
C MET A 69 -2.47 -6.05 14.42
N PRO A 70 -1.76 -7.08 14.94
CA PRO A 70 -1.39 -8.29 14.18
C PRO A 70 -2.48 -9.37 14.26
N HIS A 71 -2.49 -10.31 13.31
CA HIS A 71 -3.38 -11.49 13.35
C HIS A 71 -3.26 -12.29 14.65
N ALA A 72 -2.07 -12.35 15.26
CA ALA A 72 -1.85 -13.03 16.53
C ALA A 72 -2.71 -12.47 17.67
N LEU A 73 -2.95 -11.16 17.70
CA LEU A 73 -3.82 -10.55 18.71
C LEU A 73 -5.29 -10.97 18.51
N ILE A 74 -5.74 -11.06 17.25
CA ILE A 74 -7.10 -11.51 16.93
C ILE A 74 -7.29 -12.97 17.31
N GLY A 75 -6.31 -13.82 16.97
CA GLY A 75 -6.30 -15.22 17.39
C GLY A 75 -6.32 -15.39 18.91
N TYR A 76 -5.52 -14.60 19.64
CA TYR A 76 -5.51 -14.59 21.10
C TYR A 76 -6.85 -14.15 21.70
N ALA A 77 -7.46 -13.09 21.14
CA ALA A 77 -8.72 -12.54 21.62
C ALA A 77 -9.94 -13.41 21.27
N GLY A 78 -9.82 -14.27 20.24
CA GLY A 78 -10.91 -15.12 19.74
C GLY A 78 -12.00 -14.35 18.99
N SER A 79 -11.84 -13.04 18.78
CA SER A 79 -12.78 -12.17 18.07
C SER A 79 -12.07 -10.92 17.56
N THR A 80 -12.43 -10.48 16.35
CA THR A 80 -11.94 -9.22 15.75
C THR A 80 -12.35 -8.01 16.58
N LEU A 81 -13.63 -7.96 17.01
CA LEU A 81 -14.11 -6.91 17.90
C LEU A 81 -13.35 -6.89 19.23
N ARG A 82 -13.17 -8.06 19.85
CA ARG A 82 -12.46 -8.14 21.14
C ARG A 82 -11.01 -7.69 21.03
N ALA A 83 -10.32 -8.03 19.94
CA ALA A 83 -8.97 -7.56 19.67
C ALA A 83 -8.93 -6.03 19.48
N ALA A 84 -9.91 -5.46 18.79
CA ALA A 84 -10.04 -4.02 18.62
C ALA A 84 -10.25 -3.28 19.95
N GLU A 85 -11.08 -3.83 20.85
CA GLU A 85 -11.25 -3.31 22.21
C GLU A 85 -9.95 -3.34 23.01
N MET A 86 -9.25 -4.48 23.01
CA MET A 86 -7.97 -4.60 23.71
C MET A 86 -6.94 -3.61 23.19
N PHE A 87 -6.87 -3.43 21.87
CA PHE A 87 -5.96 -2.47 21.24
C PHE A 87 -6.31 -1.03 21.63
N ALA A 88 -7.57 -0.63 21.49
CA ALA A 88 -8.03 0.72 21.83
C ALA A 88 -7.88 1.05 23.32
N GLN A 89 -8.04 0.06 24.21
CA GLN A 89 -7.79 0.22 25.65
C GLN A 89 -6.31 0.45 25.96
N THR A 90 -5.42 -0.20 25.21
CA THR A 90 -3.97 -0.08 25.38
C THR A 90 -3.42 1.23 24.80
N PHE A 91 -3.96 1.65 23.65
CA PHE A 91 -3.52 2.84 22.91
C PHE A 91 -4.68 3.83 22.66
N PRO A 92 -5.25 4.44 23.72
CA PRO A 92 -6.49 5.21 23.61
C PRO A 92 -6.37 6.52 22.80
N GLN A 93 -5.15 6.99 22.57
CA GLN A 93 -4.89 8.22 21.80
C GLN A 93 -4.62 7.96 20.32
N ASP A 94 -4.31 6.72 19.94
CA ASP A 94 -3.97 6.38 18.57
C ASP A 94 -5.24 6.14 17.73
N ASP A 95 -5.15 6.37 16.42
CA ASP A 95 -6.20 5.97 15.49
C ASP A 95 -6.26 4.43 15.39
N LEU A 96 -7.46 3.89 15.21
CA LEU A 96 -7.68 2.45 15.24
C LEU A 96 -7.68 1.86 13.83
N THR A 97 -6.69 1.03 13.51
CA THR A 97 -6.67 0.24 12.27
C THR A 97 -6.83 -1.25 12.58
N VAL A 98 -7.90 -1.86 12.09
CA VAL A 98 -8.32 -3.23 12.44
C VAL A 98 -8.09 -4.19 11.27
N LEU A 99 -7.38 -5.29 11.51
CA LEU A 99 -7.28 -6.42 10.58
C LEU A 99 -8.59 -7.20 10.62
N VAL A 100 -9.23 -7.42 9.48
CA VAL A 100 -10.59 -8.00 9.41
C VAL A 100 -10.65 -9.38 8.73
N ASP A 101 -9.54 -9.87 8.18
CA ASP A 101 -9.50 -11.11 7.39
C ASP A 101 -9.24 -12.40 8.17
N TYR A 102 -9.04 -12.33 9.49
CA TYR A 102 -8.66 -13.49 10.31
C TYR A 102 -9.68 -14.64 10.25
N PHE A 103 -10.97 -14.34 10.42
CA PHE A 103 -12.04 -15.35 10.41
C PHE A 103 -12.69 -15.54 9.03
N GLY A 104 -12.22 -14.82 8.01
CA GLY A 104 -12.83 -14.82 6.69
C GLY A 104 -14.23 -14.22 6.62
N ARG A 105 -14.53 -13.33 7.56
CA ARG A 105 -15.77 -12.56 7.66
C ARG A 105 -15.44 -11.07 7.57
N GLU A 106 -14.67 -10.70 6.54
CA GLU A 106 -14.06 -9.37 6.42
C GLU A 106 -15.09 -8.25 6.53
N VAL A 107 -16.25 -8.40 5.88
CA VAL A 107 -17.31 -7.40 5.86
C VAL A 107 -18.06 -7.39 7.19
N THR A 108 -18.44 -8.56 7.68
CA THR A 108 -19.19 -8.69 8.94
C THR A 108 -18.38 -8.16 10.12
N ASP A 109 -17.12 -8.60 10.26
CA ASP A 109 -16.23 -8.17 11.35
C ASP A 109 -15.91 -6.66 11.25
N ALA A 110 -15.73 -6.12 10.03
CA ALA A 110 -15.55 -4.68 9.81
C ALA A 110 -16.75 -3.87 10.31
N LEU A 111 -17.97 -4.29 9.96
CA LEU A 111 -19.19 -3.59 10.34
C LEU A 111 -19.46 -3.69 11.85
N GLU A 112 -19.23 -4.85 12.47
CA GLU A 112 -19.34 -5.04 13.92
C GLU A 112 -18.41 -4.06 14.67
N VAL A 113 -17.15 -3.97 14.24
CA VAL A 113 -16.18 -3.01 14.79
C VAL A 113 -16.63 -1.56 14.57
N CYS A 114 -17.09 -1.21 13.37
CA CYS A 114 -17.55 0.15 13.09
C CYS A 114 -18.75 0.56 13.95
N GLN A 115 -19.67 -0.38 14.23
CA GLN A 115 -20.82 -0.13 15.11
C GLN A 115 -20.38 0.11 16.55
N ASN A 116 -19.48 -0.72 17.08
CA ASN A 116 -18.97 -0.58 18.44
C ASN A 116 -18.13 0.70 18.62
N PHE A 117 -17.36 1.08 17.60
CA PHE A 117 -16.51 2.28 17.57
C PHE A 117 -17.08 3.40 16.70
N SER A 118 -18.40 3.58 16.71
CA SER A 118 -19.12 4.49 15.81
C SER A 118 -18.59 5.93 15.82
N ALA A 119 -18.22 6.47 16.98
CA ALA A 119 -17.64 7.81 17.09
C ALA A 119 -16.27 7.92 16.36
N MET A 120 -15.42 6.89 16.43
CA MET A 120 -14.14 6.86 15.70
C MET A 120 -14.38 6.70 14.19
N ALA A 121 -15.32 5.82 13.82
CA ALA A 121 -15.73 5.61 12.43
C ALA A 121 -16.25 6.90 11.78
N GLN A 122 -17.14 7.63 12.47
CA GLN A 122 -17.72 8.89 12.00
C GLN A 122 -16.75 10.08 12.01
N SER A 123 -15.68 10.01 12.82
CA SER A 123 -14.62 11.03 12.83
C SER A 123 -13.48 10.72 11.86
N GLY A 124 -13.48 9.56 11.20
CA GLY A 124 -12.41 9.14 10.27
C GLY A 124 -11.13 8.68 10.96
N ARG A 125 -11.24 8.33 12.25
CA ARG A 125 -10.15 7.79 13.09
C ARG A 125 -10.13 6.25 13.13
N LEU A 126 -11.05 5.61 12.41
CA LEU A 126 -11.10 4.16 12.26
C LEU A 126 -10.78 3.77 10.81
N ALA A 127 -9.97 2.73 10.67
CA ALA A 127 -9.63 2.13 9.39
C ALA A 127 -9.76 0.61 9.46
N VAL A 128 -10.13 -0.01 8.33
CA VAL A 128 -10.09 -1.46 8.16
C VAL A 128 -8.91 -1.83 7.28
N ARG A 129 -8.15 -2.84 7.69
CA ARG A 129 -7.01 -3.36 6.96
C ARG A 129 -7.39 -4.66 6.27
N LEU A 130 -7.34 -4.66 4.94
CA LEU A 130 -7.54 -5.84 4.12
C LEU A 130 -6.19 -6.51 3.85
N ASP A 131 -6.03 -7.73 4.37
CA ASP A 131 -4.87 -8.59 4.16
C ASP A 131 -5.30 -10.02 3.72
N THR A 132 -6.45 -10.12 3.06
CA THR A 132 -7.09 -11.37 2.66
C THR A 132 -6.11 -12.31 1.95
N HIS A 133 -6.07 -13.56 2.42
CA HIS A 133 -5.21 -14.59 1.87
C HIS A 133 -5.42 -14.81 0.36
N GLY A 134 -4.33 -14.98 -0.40
CA GLY A 134 -4.36 -15.08 -1.86
C GLY A 134 -5.16 -16.27 -2.42
N GLY A 135 -5.53 -17.24 -1.59
CA GLY A 135 -6.39 -18.37 -1.97
C GLY A 135 -7.90 -18.17 -1.70
N ARG A 136 -8.32 -17.02 -1.16
CA ARG A 136 -9.73 -16.76 -0.80
C ARG A 136 -10.24 -15.47 -1.42
N PHE A 137 -11.52 -15.44 -1.73
CA PHE A 137 -12.23 -14.19 -1.99
C PHE A 137 -12.62 -13.53 -0.65
N LEU A 138 -12.77 -12.21 -0.68
CA LEU A 138 -13.44 -11.45 0.37
C LEU A 138 -14.84 -12.05 0.63
N GLU A 139 -15.30 -12.00 1.88
CA GLU A 139 -16.67 -12.38 2.25
C GLU A 139 -17.73 -11.90 1.24
N GLY A 140 -18.49 -12.86 0.69
CA GLY A 140 -19.57 -12.61 -0.26
C GLY A 140 -19.12 -12.37 -1.71
N LEU A 141 -17.83 -12.48 -2.01
CA LEU A 141 -17.32 -12.47 -3.39
C LEU A 141 -17.01 -13.87 -3.92
N ASP A 142 -17.20 -13.98 -5.23
CA ASP A 142 -16.75 -15.05 -6.10
C ASP A 142 -16.37 -14.39 -7.45
N PRO A 143 -15.96 -15.13 -8.49
CA PRO A 143 -15.64 -14.51 -9.78
C PRO A 143 -16.78 -13.66 -10.35
N GLN A 144 -18.02 -14.16 -10.31
CA GLN A 144 -19.18 -13.46 -10.89
C GLN A 144 -19.51 -12.18 -10.12
N ALA A 145 -19.56 -12.26 -8.79
CA ALA A 145 -19.77 -11.10 -7.92
C ALA A 145 -18.65 -10.07 -8.07
N SER A 146 -17.40 -10.51 -8.25
CA SER A 146 -16.25 -9.62 -8.44
C SER A 146 -16.35 -8.84 -9.76
N TYR A 147 -16.76 -9.49 -10.85
CA TYR A 147 -17.09 -8.81 -12.10
C TYR A 147 -18.22 -7.79 -11.91
N ALA A 148 -19.29 -8.19 -11.21
CA ALA A 148 -20.45 -7.32 -10.99
C ALA A 148 -20.09 -6.06 -10.19
N VAL A 149 -19.22 -6.17 -9.18
CA VAL A 149 -18.70 -5.02 -8.40
C VAL A 149 -17.93 -4.08 -9.31
N LEU A 150 -16.99 -4.60 -10.12
CA LEU A 150 -16.19 -3.73 -10.99
C LEU A 150 -16.98 -3.14 -12.16
N GLU A 151 -18.00 -3.79 -12.70
CA GLU A 151 -18.84 -3.18 -13.74
C GLU A 151 -19.59 -1.95 -13.20
N ARG A 152 -19.92 -1.91 -11.90
CA ARG A 152 -20.54 -0.74 -11.25
C ARG A 152 -19.58 0.43 -11.06
N HIS A 153 -18.34 0.17 -10.65
CA HIS A 153 -17.40 1.22 -10.20
C HIS A 153 -16.30 1.56 -11.19
N ALA A 154 -15.89 0.59 -12.01
CA ALA A 154 -14.78 0.71 -12.94
C ALA A 154 -14.98 -0.11 -14.23
N PRO A 155 -16.10 0.05 -14.97
CA PRO A 155 -16.37 -0.74 -16.17
C PRO A 155 -15.29 -0.57 -17.24
N GLY A 156 -14.66 0.61 -17.32
CA GLY A 156 -13.54 0.87 -18.22
C GLY A 156 -12.29 0.03 -17.91
N ALA A 157 -12.10 -0.39 -16.66
CA ALA A 157 -10.94 -1.20 -16.26
C ALA A 157 -11.03 -2.65 -16.76
N LEU A 158 -12.25 -3.18 -16.94
CA LEU A 158 -12.53 -4.54 -17.42
C LEU A 158 -12.47 -4.68 -18.95
N ARG A 159 -12.77 -3.59 -19.69
CA ARG A 159 -12.92 -3.63 -21.16
C ARG A 159 -11.60 -3.60 -21.93
N ARG A 160 -10.48 -3.41 -21.23
CA ARG A 160 -9.14 -3.39 -21.82
C ARG A 160 -8.57 -4.79 -21.90
N TYR A 161 -7.68 -5.03 -22.87
CA TYR A 161 -6.84 -6.22 -22.84
C TYR A 161 -5.96 -6.19 -21.59
N ARG A 162 -5.89 -7.31 -20.88
CA ARG A 162 -5.21 -7.46 -19.58
C ARG A 162 -4.43 -8.76 -19.58
N SER A 163 -3.29 -8.77 -18.90
CA SER A 163 -2.59 -10.00 -18.53
C SER A 163 -3.42 -10.80 -17.51
N GLN A 164 -3.08 -12.08 -17.32
CA GLN A 164 -3.71 -12.90 -16.28
C GLN A 164 -3.45 -12.34 -14.87
N ALA A 165 -2.26 -11.78 -14.64
CA ALA A 165 -1.90 -11.16 -13.36
C ALA A 165 -2.72 -9.88 -13.11
N GLU A 166 -2.86 -9.03 -14.12
CA GLU A 166 -3.67 -7.81 -13.99
C GLU A 166 -5.15 -8.13 -13.75
N LEU A 167 -5.69 -9.11 -14.48
CA LEU A 167 -7.06 -9.57 -14.27
C LEU A 167 -7.25 -10.14 -12.85
N HIS A 168 -6.28 -10.90 -12.36
CA HIS A 168 -6.28 -11.38 -10.98
C HIS A 168 -6.29 -10.23 -9.95
N TYR A 169 -5.52 -9.17 -10.14
CA TYR A 169 -5.58 -8.01 -9.25
C TYR A 169 -6.89 -7.23 -9.33
N LEU A 170 -7.61 -7.29 -10.45
CA LEU A 170 -8.93 -6.68 -10.58
C LEU A 170 -10.01 -7.47 -9.84
N ILE A 171 -10.14 -8.76 -10.14
CA ILE A 171 -11.33 -9.57 -9.77
C ILE A 171 -11.00 -10.89 -9.06
N GLY A 172 -9.74 -11.19 -8.83
CA GLY A 172 -9.29 -12.45 -8.26
C GLY A 172 -9.43 -12.52 -6.74
N THR A 173 -8.88 -13.59 -6.20
CA THR A 173 -8.72 -13.84 -4.77
C THR A 173 -7.67 -12.90 -4.13
N GLY A 174 -7.61 -12.87 -2.81
CA GLY A 174 -6.78 -11.97 -2.04
C GLY A 174 -7.29 -10.53 -2.06
N VAL A 175 -6.38 -9.58 -1.89
CA VAL A 175 -6.70 -8.15 -1.89
C VAL A 175 -6.78 -7.63 -3.32
N SER A 176 -7.92 -7.80 -3.97
CA SER A 176 -8.23 -7.33 -5.33
C SER A 176 -9.01 -6.02 -5.33
N SER A 177 -9.09 -5.35 -6.49
CA SER A 177 -9.89 -4.12 -6.65
C SER A 177 -11.37 -4.37 -6.33
N ALA A 178 -11.92 -5.50 -6.78
CA ALA A 178 -13.28 -5.91 -6.47
C ALA A 178 -13.51 -6.06 -4.96
N ALA A 179 -12.57 -6.68 -4.24
CA ALA A 179 -12.64 -6.82 -2.78
C ALA A 179 -12.66 -5.45 -2.07
N ILE A 180 -11.82 -4.52 -2.50
CA ILE A 180 -11.74 -3.18 -1.90
C ILE A 180 -13.01 -2.37 -2.18
N TRP A 181 -13.53 -2.40 -3.42
CA TRP A 181 -14.80 -1.77 -3.75
C TRP A 181 -15.98 -2.39 -2.99
N ARG A 182 -16.01 -3.72 -2.85
CA ARG A 182 -17.05 -4.42 -2.08
C ARG A 182 -17.03 -4.02 -0.60
N MET A 183 -15.85 -3.86 -0.01
CA MET A 183 -15.69 -3.34 1.35
C MET A 183 -16.21 -1.91 1.45
N ARG A 184 -15.83 -1.04 0.51
CA ARG A 184 -16.30 0.35 0.45
C ARG A 184 -17.83 0.44 0.37
N GLU A 185 -18.46 -0.35 -0.51
CA GLU A 185 -19.92 -0.45 -0.64
C GLU A 185 -20.57 -0.84 0.70
N ALA A 186 -20.01 -1.83 1.41
CA ALA A 186 -20.55 -2.27 2.69
C ALA A 186 -20.48 -1.18 3.76
N LEU A 187 -19.32 -0.53 3.88
CA LEU A 187 -19.11 0.54 4.85
C LEU A 187 -20.02 1.74 4.54
N ASP A 188 -20.16 2.12 3.27
CA ASP A 188 -21.01 3.24 2.86
C ASP A 188 -22.49 2.95 3.13
N TYR A 189 -22.96 1.76 2.74
CA TYR A 189 -24.33 1.34 2.99
C TYR A 189 -24.69 1.31 4.48
N ALA A 190 -23.72 0.92 5.33
CA ALA A 190 -23.88 0.92 6.78
C ALA A 190 -23.71 2.31 7.43
N GLY A 191 -23.48 3.37 6.65
CA GLY A 191 -23.37 4.75 7.16
C GLY A 191 -21.99 5.14 7.68
N PHE A 192 -20.92 4.45 7.23
CA PHE A 192 -19.53 4.69 7.63
C PHE A 192 -18.61 5.17 6.49
N PRO A 193 -18.97 6.24 5.74
CA PRO A 193 -18.20 6.69 4.57
C PRO A 193 -16.80 7.23 4.89
N LYS A 194 -16.55 7.57 6.16
CA LYS A 194 -15.26 8.11 6.63
C LYS A 194 -14.29 7.05 7.13
N VAL A 195 -14.73 5.80 7.27
CA VAL A 195 -13.84 4.69 7.63
C VAL A 195 -12.84 4.48 6.51
N LYS A 196 -11.56 4.54 6.83
CA LYS A 196 -10.48 4.42 5.85
C LYS A 196 -10.26 2.95 5.47
N ILE A 197 -9.77 2.71 4.26
CA ILE A 197 -9.35 1.39 3.80
C ILE A 197 -7.83 1.35 3.68
N VAL A 198 -7.22 0.52 4.52
CA VAL A 198 -5.79 0.17 4.45
C VAL A 198 -5.67 -1.17 3.75
N VAL A 199 -4.72 -1.29 2.84
CA VAL A 199 -4.47 -2.54 2.11
C VAL A 199 -3.03 -2.99 2.30
N SER A 200 -2.85 -4.29 2.38
CA SER A 200 -1.53 -4.94 2.33
C SER A 200 -1.57 -6.13 1.38
N SER A 201 -0.50 -6.95 1.36
CA SER A 201 -0.35 -8.15 0.51
C SER A 201 0.00 -7.87 -0.96
N GLY A 202 1.30 -7.94 -1.27
CA GLY A 202 1.79 -8.00 -2.65
C GLY A 202 1.61 -6.72 -3.48
N PHE A 203 1.51 -5.56 -2.82
CA PHE A 203 1.38 -4.28 -3.53
C PHE A 203 2.73 -3.84 -4.11
N GLY A 204 3.03 -4.32 -5.32
CA GLY A 204 4.11 -3.83 -6.18
C GLY A 204 3.63 -2.81 -7.22
N VAL A 205 4.50 -2.47 -8.18
CA VAL A 205 4.22 -1.47 -9.24
C VAL A 205 3.00 -1.85 -10.08
N GLU A 206 2.96 -3.08 -10.59
CA GLU A 206 1.87 -3.58 -11.44
C GLU A 206 0.52 -3.52 -10.70
N LYS A 207 0.45 -4.06 -9.48
CA LYS A 207 -0.77 -4.05 -8.67
C LYS A 207 -1.23 -2.62 -8.38
N CYS A 208 -0.33 -1.69 -8.05
CA CYS A 208 -0.69 -0.27 -7.85
C CYS A 208 -1.27 0.35 -9.13
N SER A 209 -0.69 0.05 -10.29
CA SER A 209 -1.20 0.53 -11.60
C SER A 209 -2.61 0.00 -11.89
N VAL A 210 -2.87 -1.27 -11.59
CA VAL A 210 -4.21 -1.85 -11.77
C VAL A 210 -5.24 -1.19 -10.84
N MET A 211 -4.87 -0.91 -9.59
CA MET A 211 -5.75 -0.21 -8.65
C MET A 211 -6.04 1.23 -9.11
N ALA A 212 -5.05 1.90 -9.69
CA ALA A 212 -5.21 3.23 -10.26
C ALA A 212 -6.19 3.22 -11.43
N ASP A 213 -6.03 2.28 -12.38
CA ASP A 213 -6.93 2.09 -13.51
C ASP A 213 -8.39 1.85 -13.09
N ALA A 214 -8.58 1.15 -11.97
CA ALA A 214 -9.89 0.83 -11.43
C ALA A 214 -10.44 1.87 -10.42
N ASN A 215 -9.75 3.02 -10.27
CA ASN A 215 -10.07 4.06 -9.29
C ASN A 215 -10.35 3.50 -7.88
N THR A 216 -9.62 2.46 -7.48
CA THR A 216 -9.92 1.69 -6.28
C THR A 216 -9.79 2.57 -5.02
N PRO A 217 -10.78 2.54 -4.10
CA PRO A 217 -10.84 3.44 -2.95
C PRO A 217 -9.90 2.97 -1.85
N ILE A 218 -8.63 3.37 -1.95
CA ILE A 218 -7.57 3.03 -1.01
C ILE A 218 -7.08 4.31 -0.32
N ASP A 219 -6.93 4.28 1.00
CA ASP A 219 -6.36 5.39 1.76
C ASP A 219 -4.87 5.19 2.02
N VAL A 220 -4.49 3.96 2.38
CA VAL A 220 -3.11 3.60 2.74
C VAL A 220 -2.72 2.24 2.18
N VAL A 221 -1.52 2.13 1.62
CA VAL A 221 -0.89 0.86 1.23
C VAL A 221 0.27 0.55 2.17
N GLY A 222 0.21 -0.59 2.86
CA GLY A 222 1.35 -1.17 3.56
C GLY A 222 2.04 -2.20 2.67
N THR A 223 3.31 -1.98 2.33
CA THR A 223 4.01 -2.84 1.37
C THR A 223 5.51 -2.92 1.62
N GLY A 224 6.07 -4.11 1.44
CA GLY A 224 7.50 -4.36 1.27
C GLY A 224 7.84 -4.93 -0.10
N SER A 225 6.85 -5.07 -1.00
CA SER A 225 7.01 -5.65 -2.34
C SER A 225 7.72 -4.72 -3.34
N PHE A 226 8.33 -3.64 -2.85
CA PHE A 226 9.28 -2.84 -3.62
C PHE A 226 10.72 -3.37 -3.49
N ILE A 227 10.96 -4.31 -2.58
CA ILE A 227 12.25 -5.01 -2.53
C ILE A 227 12.35 -5.89 -3.78
N PRO A 228 13.45 -5.78 -4.54
CA PRO A 228 13.68 -6.62 -5.72
C PRO A 228 13.64 -8.11 -5.40
N GLU A 229 12.95 -8.89 -6.22
CA GLU A 229 12.94 -10.36 -6.13
C GLU A 229 14.12 -10.96 -6.91
N LEU A 230 14.55 -10.29 -7.98
CA LEU A 230 15.66 -10.72 -8.81
C LEU A 230 16.89 -9.88 -8.51
N TRP A 231 18.02 -10.53 -8.20
CA TRP A 231 19.26 -9.82 -7.90
C TRP A 231 19.71 -8.88 -9.02
N SER A 232 19.44 -9.22 -10.28
CA SER A 232 19.75 -8.37 -11.43
C SER A 232 19.02 -7.02 -11.45
N GLU A 233 17.87 -6.90 -10.77
CA GLU A 233 17.16 -5.62 -10.63
C GLU A 233 17.90 -4.65 -9.70
N THR A 234 18.83 -5.16 -8.88
CA THR A 234 19.68 -4.33 -8.00
C THR A 234 20.90 -3.77 -8.72
N TYR A 235 21.20 -4.23 -9.95
CA TYR A 235 22.40 -3.81 -10.67
C TYR A 235 22.30 -2.35 -11.06
N ALA A 236 23.12 -1.53 -10.41
CA ALA A 236 23.34 -0.14 -10.77
C ALA A 236 24.76 0.03 -11.31
N THR A 237 24.90 0.88 -12.31
CA THR A 237 26.20 1.32 -12.82
C THR A 237 26.39 2.79 -12.52
N ALA A 238 27.50 3.16 -11.91
CA ALA A 238 27.92 4.54 -11.76
C ALA A 238 28.84 4.91 -12.93
N ASP A 239 28.49 5.99 -13.64
CA ASP A 239 29.29 6.54 -14.73
C ASP A 239 29.71 7.96 -14.35
N ILE A 240 30.96 8.35 -14.63
CA ILE A 240 31.37 9.76 -14.55
C ILE A 240 30.70 10.49 -15.72
N VAL A 241 29.94 11.54 -15.39
CA VAL A 241 29.14 12.30 -16.39
C VAL A 241 29.70 13.69 -16.70
N ALA A 242 30.69 14.15 -15.94
CA ALA A 242 31.40 15.39 -16.20
C ALA A 242 32.80 15.36 -15.57
N TYR A 243 33.74 16.05 -16.21
CA TYR A 243 35.07 16.33 -15.68
C TYR A 243 35.25 17.84 -15.65
N ASP A 244 35.58 18.42 -14.50
CA ASP A 244 35.76 19.86 -14.30
C ASP A 244 34.62 20.72 -14.90
N GLY A 245 33.38 20.31 -14.64
CA GLY A 245 32.17 20.99 -15.15
C GLY A 245 31.95 20.86 -16.66
N THR A 246 32.72 20.03 -17.35
CA THR A 246 32.54 19.71 -18.77
C THR A 246 31.83 18.37 -18.91
N PRO A 247 30.58 18.34 -19.42
CA PRO A 247 29.83 17.10 -19.61
C PRO A 247 30.56 16.16 -20.57
N MET A 248 30.86 14.94 -20.12
CA MET A 248 31.53 13.92 -20.91
C MET A 248 31.22 12.53 -20.33
N VAL A 249 30.93 11.56 -21.19
CA VAL A 249 30.53 10.19 -20.81
C VAL A 249 31.19 9.17 -21.73
N LYS A 250 31.24 7.91 -21.27
CA LYS A 250 31.61 6.76 -22.11
C LYS A 250 30.63 6.62 -23.28
N VAL A 251 31.13 6.19 -24.43
CA VAL A 251 30.31 5.88 -25.62
C VAL A 251 29.17 4.92 -25.26
N GLY A 252 27.94 5.25 -25.68
CA GLY A 252 26.71 4.52 -25.37
C GLY A 252 25.97 5.02 -24.11
N ARG A 253 26.51 6.02 -23.40
CA ARG A 253 25.90 6.64 -22.21
C ARG A 253 25.47 8.09 -22.43
N GLU A 254 25.39 8.55 -23.68
CA GLU A 254 25.14 9.94 -24.08
C GLU A 254 23.79 10.47 -23.56
N PHE A 255 22.82 9.59 -23.30
CA PHE A 255 21.54 9.95 -22.68
C PHE A 255 21.68 10.62 -21.30
N LEU A 256 22.78 10.37 -20.57
CA LEU A 256 23.08 10.99 -19.28
C LEU A 256 23.52 12.46 -19.40
N LEU A 257 23.99 12.89 -20.57
CA LEU A 257 24.48 14.25 -20.77
C LEU A 257 23.39 15.30 -20.60
N ARG A 258 22.12 14.94 -20.88
CA ARG A 258 20.98 15.85 -20.69
C ARG A 258 20.82 16.23 -19.22
N THR A 259 20.88 15.25 -18.32
CA THR A 259 20.80 15.46 -16.87
C THR A 259 22.03 16.22 -16.37
N ALA A 260 23.23 15.82 -16.80
CA ALA A 260 24.47 16.48 -16.39
C ALA A 260 24.52 17.96 -16.78
N ARG A 261 24.05 18.32 -17.98
CA ARG A 261 23.96 19.72 -18.43
C ARG A 261 22.99 20.53 -17.56
N ARG A 262 21.79 19.98 -17.33
CA ARG A 262 20.79 20.60 -16.45
C ARG A 262 21.35 20.85 -15.05
N ASP A 263 22.00 19.85 -14.46
CA ASP A 263 22.51 19.94 -13.09
C ASP A 263 23.71 20.91 -12.99
N LEU A 264 24.46 21.09 -14.09
CA LEU A 264 25.53 22.10 -14.22
C LEU A 264 25.01 23.50 -14.62
N GLY A 265 23.70 23.68 -14.80
CA GLY A 265 23.09 24.95 -15.21
C GLY A 265 23.43 25.38 -16.64
N ARG A 266 23.70 24.43 -17.54
CA ARG A 266 24.04 24.65 -18.95
C ARG A 266 22.97 24.14 -19.92
#